data_AF-A0A0P1AZ92-F1
#
_entry.id   AF-A0A0P1AZ92-F1
#
_cell.length_a   1.000
_cell.length_b   1.000
_cell.length_c   1.000
_cell.angle_alpha   90.00
_cell.angle_beta   90.00
_cell.angle_gamma   90.00
#
_symmetry.space_group_name_H-M   'P 1'
#
loop_
_entity.id
_entity.type
_entity.pdbx_description
1 polymer ?
#
loop_
_entity_poly.entity_id
_entity_poly.type
_entity_poly.pdbx_seq_one_letter_code
_entity_poly.pdbx_strand_id
1 'polypeptide(L)'
;MPTRALVKMTKISNSDSECEYELLYPGDDRTKEILNNSDYYQKYFLNTDALSESMLYLCGSFPVRMTPLVASALVQRFTNVRFNWTTKTLQSFLEVVCWTSVTYATYSLYDDILLALEVGTFVGAMMSICDEIVLQFVRGLARVIRNQPGGGDLLQRLGFDVPKNGKAPTDGQEIVLLKNLVFGYFGVVAVRSLWENFQDVKIFALLTACTGVAFVFTAEFFCLWLPTRRVGLTLQSRFTKVRSNWQNHGLRSLIEILCWILSTSYFYYSSEDFWWAFQMGTLVAVGVSLSSGLDHLVDIDVNWTENLAYGFCDEVALDDSFMKLAGLLVKVQHSLEAFGRVVEMEAMNMYENFGE
;
A
#
# COMPACT_ATOMS: atom_id res chain seq x y z
N MET A 1 -18.05 24.98 63.49
CA MET A 1 -18.77 23.83 64.08
C MET A 1 -20.27 24.02 63.78
N PRO A 2 -21.04 22.97 63.44
CA PRO A 2 -20.72 21.55 63.52
C PRO A 2 -20.65 20.83 62.16
N THR A 3 -19.94 19.70 62.21
CA THR A 3 -19.71 18.66 61.21
C THR A 3 -20.33 17.35 61.74
N ARG A 4 -20.86 16.51 60.83
CA ARG A 4 -21.12 15.04 60.89
C ARG A 4 -22.54 14.74 60.38
N ALA A 5 -22.83 13.70 59.62
CA ALA A 5 -22.08 12.71 58.86
C ALA A 5 -23.16 11.86 58.16
N LEU A 6 -22.93 11.39 56.93
CA LEU A 6 -23.10 9.97 56.60
C LEU A 6 -22.66 9.69 55.17
N VAL A 7 -21.46 9.12 55.14
CA VAL A 7 -20.85 8.34 54.07
C VAL A 7 -21.85 7.34 53.49
N LYS A 8 -21.97 7.32 52.16
CA LYS A 8 -22.41 6.14 51.42
C LYS A 8 -21.42 5.86 50.30
N MET A 9 -20.27 5.28 50.68
CA MET A 9 -19.45 4.51 49.75
C MET A 9 -20.19 3.22 49.44
N THR A 10 -20.52 2.96 48.18
CA THR A 10 -20.53 1.58 47.68
C THR A 10 -20.39 1.52 46.16
N LYS A 11 -19.30 0.87 45.74
CA LYS A 11 -19.02 0.22 44.44
C LYS A 11 -18.81 1.12 43.22
N ILE A 12 -17.57 1.57 43.05
CA ILE A 12 -16.94 1.66 41.74
C ILE A 12 -16.16 0.36 41.57
N SER A 13 -16.70 -0.58 40.80
CA SER A 13 -15.95 -1.72 40.29
C SER A 13 -15.13 -1.24 39.09
N ASN A 14 -13.82 -1.46 39.18
CA ASN A 14 -12.89 -1.38 38.06
C ASN A 14 -13.42 -2.19 36.87
N SER A 15 -13.69 -1.51 35.76
CA SER A 15 -13.68 -2.09 34.42
C SER A 15 -13.12 -1.04 33.46
N ASP A 16 -11.80 -1.07 33.31
CA ASP A 16 -11.06 -0.93 32.05
C ASP A 16 -11.55 0.15 31.07
N SER A 17 -11.05 1.37 31.24
CA SER A 17 -9.99 2.00 30.41
C SER A 17 -9.85 1.65 28.91
N GLU A 18 -10.85 1.14 28.19
CA GLU A 18 -10.73 0.85 26.74
C GLU A 18 -11.67 1.64 25.82
N CYS A 19 -12.50 2.54 26.35
CA CYS A 19 -13.46 3.33 25.53
C CYS A 19 -13.05 4.79 25.28
N GLU A 20 -11.78 5.18 25.46
CA GLU A 20 -11.39 6.60 25.42
C GLU A 20 -11.42 7.23 24.00
N TYR A 21 -11.69 6.44 22.96
CA TYR A 21 -11.82 6.92 21.58
C TYR A 21 -12.98 6.26 20.80
N GLU A 22 -14.11 5.96 21.45
CA GLU A 22 -15.33 5.69 20.70
C GLU A 22 -15.86 6.99 20.09
N LEU A 23 -15.90 7.03 18.76
CA LEU A 23 -16.40 8.15 17.97
C LEU A 23 -17.92 8.24 18.18
N LEU A 24 -18.34 8.90 19.26
CA LEU A 24 -19.75 9.06 19.62
C LEU A 24 -20.47 9.94 18.59
N TYR A 25 -21.48 9.36 17.97
CA TYR A 25 -22.38 10.03 17.03
C TYR A 25 -23.12 11.16 17.76
N PRO A 26 -23.42 12.31 17.11
CA PRO A 26 -24.11 13.44 17.73
C PRO A 26 -25.58 13.17 18.12
N GLY A 27 -26.05 11.92 18.03
CA GLY A 27 -27.39 11.49 18.44
C GLY A 27 -27.42 10.50 19.61
N ASP A 28 -26.26 10.10 20.15
CA ASP A 28 -26.19 9.07 21.20
C ASP A 28 -26.50 9.64 22.59
N ASP A 29 -27.32 8.94 23.38
CA ASP A 29 -27.82 9.43 24.68
C ASP A 29 -26.70 9.63 25.71
N ARG A 30 -25.61 8.87 25.55
CA ARG A 30 -24.38 8.98 26.36
C ARG A 30 -23.61 10.28 26.11
N THR A 31 -23.64 10.81 24.89
CA THR A 31 -23.02 12.12 24.56
C THR A 31 -23.80 13.26 25.19
N LYS A 32 -25.13 13.17 25.24
CA LYS A 32 -25.98 14.15 25.93
C LYS A 32 -25.71 14.16 27.44
N GLU A 33 -25.47 12.99 28.03
CA GLU A 33 -25.11 12.88 29.44
C GLU A 33 -23.74 13.51 29.75
N ILE A 34 -22.75 13.32 28.88
CA ILE A 34 -21.42 13.96 28.98
C ILE A 34 -21.51 15.48 28.81
N LEU A 35 -22.32 15.96 27.85
CA LEU A 35 -22.54 17.39 27.61
C LEU A 35 -23.27 18.07 28.76
N ASN A 36 -24.29 17.42 29.33
CA ASN A 36 -25.05 17.94 30.48
C ASN A 36 -24.22 18.01 31.76
N ASN A 37 -23.22 17.15 31.90
CA ASN A 37 -22.31 17.11 33.06
C ASN A 37 -21.07 18.02 32.92
N SER A 38 -20.91 18.73 31.79
CA SER A 38 -19.80 19.66 31.59
C SER A 38 -20.12 21.06 32.13
N ASP A 39 -19.40 21.50 33.17
CA ASP A 39 -19.48 22.86 33.71
C ASP A 39 -19.23 23.95 32.66
N TYR A 40 -18.43 23.64 31.62
CA TYR A 40 -18.18 24.54 30.51
C TYR A 40 -19.42 24.72 29.63
N TYR A 41 -20.11 23.63 29.32
CA TYR A 41 -21.33 23.65 28.51
C TYR A 41 -22.46 24.38 29.22
N GLN A 42 -22.68 24.10 30.52
CA GLN A 42 -23.69 24.79 31.31
C GLN A 42 -23.40 26.28 31.54
N LYS A 43 -22.13 26.71 31.51
CA LYS A 43 -21.78 28.11 31.75
C LYS A 43 -21.85 28.99 30.50
N TYR A 44 -21.60 28.44 29.33
CA TYR A 44 -21.50 29.22 28.08
C TYR A 44 -22.60 28.91 27.04
N PHE A 45 -23.29 27.77 27.14
CA PHE A 45 -24.25 27.31 26.13
C PHE A 45 -25.70 27.15 26.65
N LEU A 46 -25.97 27.50 27.92
CA LEU A 46 -27.32 27.36 28.53
C LEU A 46 -28.32 28.42 28.04
N ASN A 47 -27.85 29.53 27.46
CA ASN A 47 -28.72 30.46 26.76
C ASN A 47 -28.91 29.98 25.33
N THR A 48 -30.15 29.58 25.03
CA THR A 48 -30.68 29.15 23.73
C THR A 48 -30.71 30.30 22.72
N ASP A 49 -29.58 30.97 22.51
CA ASP A 49 -29.43 31.97 21.45
C ASP A 49 -29.07 31.24 20.15
N ALA A 50 -29.71 31.61 19.04
CA ALA A 50 -29.44 31.01 17.72
C ALA A 50 -27.94 31.05 17.34
N LEU A 51 -27.18 31.97 17.93
CA LEU A 51 -25.73 32.04 17.79
C LEU A 51 -24.99 30.87 18.46
N SER A 52 -25.40 30.43 19.65
CA SER A 52 -24.77 29.33 20.37
C SER A 52 -25.04 27.99 19.68
N GLU A 53 -26.25 27.78 19.18
CA GLU A 53 -26.58 26.64 18.32
C GLU A 53 -25.83 26.67 16.98
N SER A 54 -25.71 27.85 16.34
CA SER A 54 -24.93 27.97 15.10
C SER A 54 -23.44 27.74 15.32
N MET A 55 -22.89 28.15 16.46
CA MET A 55 -21.51 27.85 16.85
C MET A 55 -21.31 26.38 17.18
N LEU A 56 -22.27 25.72 17.83
CA LEU A 56 -22.21 24.27 18.03
C LEU A 56 -22.29 23.52 16.71
N TYR A 57 -23.12 23.96 15.77
CA TYR A 57 -23.20 23.39 14.43
C TYR A 57 -21.90 23.63 13.65
N LEU A 58 -21.30 24.82 13.76
CA LEU A 58 -20.01 25.16 13.16
C LEU A 58 -18.87 24.33 13.78
N CYS A 59 -18.79 24.23 15.11
CA CYS A 59 -17.78 23.42 15.81
C CYS A 59 -17.99 21.91 15.61
N GLY A 60 -19.23 21.49 15.42
CA GLY A 60 -19.61 20.13 15.02
C GLY A 60 -19.43 19.85 13.54
N SER A 61 -19.25 20.89 12.72
CA SER A 61 -19.15 20.75 11.27
C SER A 61 -17.87 20.02 10.87
N PHE A 62 -17.98 19.23 9.81
CA PHE A 62 -16.86 18.49 9.24
C PHE A 62 -15.63 19.39 8.95
N PRO A 63 -15.78 20.62 8.38
CA PRO A 63 -14.64 21.51 8.17
C PRO A 63 -13.89 21.83 9.46
N VAL A 64 -14.57 22.22 10.54
CA VAL A 64 -13.91 22.62 11.79
C VAL A 64 -13.24 21.43 12.49
N ARG A 65 -13.82 20.23 12.38
CA ARG A 65 -13.20 18.99 12.89
C ARG A 65 -11.99 18.56 12.06
N MET A 66 -12.01 18.80 10.75
CA MET A 66 -10.90 18.46 9.85
C MET A 66 -9.77 19.48 9.90
N THR A 67 -10.04 20.76 10.16
CA THR A 67 -9.03 21.83 10.23
C THR A 67 -7.81 21.49 11.10
N PRO A 68 -7.94 21.04 12.36
CA PRO A 68 -6.78 20.70 13.18
C PRO A 68 -6.02 19.47 12.65
N LEU A 69 -6.73 18.50 12.04
CA LEU A 69 -6.10 17.33 11.42
C LEU A 69 -5.31 17.72 10.17
N VAL A 70 -5.88 18.57 9.32
CA VAL A 70 -5.22 19.12 8.13
C VAL A 70 -4.01 19.97 8.52
N ALA A 71 -4.17 20.85 9.50
CA ALA A 71 -3.08 21.72 9.97
C ALA A 71 -1.94 20.92 10.60
N SER A 72 -2.26 19.96 11.48
CA SER A 72 -1.24 19.10 12.08
C SER A 72 -0.53 18.21 11.05
N ALA A 73 -1.26 17.65 10.08
CA ALA A 73 -0.69 16.87 8.99
C ALA A 73 0.27 17.74 8.14
N LEU A 74 -0.14 18.94 7.73
CA LEU A 74 0.73 19.86 6.99
C LEU A 74 1.96 20.27 7.79
N VAL A 75 1.80 20.67 9.06
CA VAL A 75 2.92 21.06 9.93
C VAL A 75 3.89 19.89 10.10
N GLN A 76 3.39 18.67 10.30
CA GLN A 76 4.23 17.48 10.39
C GLN A 76 4.97 17.21 9.08
N ARG A 77 4.35 17.46 7.93
CA ARG A 77 4.97 17.30 6.61
C ARG A 77 6.15 18.24 6.42
N PHE A 78 6.00 19.51 6.77
CA PHE A 78 7.06 20.52 6.66
C PHE A 78 8.13 20.45 7.75
N THR A 79 7.76 20.06 8.97
CA THR A 79 8.70 20.07 10.11
C THR A 79 9.57 18.82 10.15
N ASN A 80 8.99 17.66 9.82
CA ASN A 80 9.66 16.35 9.97
C ASN A 80 10.03 15.72 8.62
N VAL A 81 10.56 16.53 7.69
CA VAL A 81 10.90 16.10 6.33
C VAL A 81 11.73 14.82 6.33
N ARG A 82 12.83 14.77 7.10
CA ARG A 82 13.71 13.59 7.16
C ARG A 82 12.97 12.32 7.60
N PHE A 83 12.10 12.42 8.60
CA PHE A 83 11.32 11.29 9.09
C PHE A 83 10.31 10.82 8.05
N ASN A 84 9.66 11.75 7.35
CA ASN A 84 8.70 11.44 6.29
C ASN A 84 9.38 10.73 5.10
N TRP A 85 10.58 11.16 4.71
CA TRP A 85 11.36 10.47 3.68
C TRP A 85 11.79 9.06 4.09
N THR A 86 12.05 8.82 5.37
CA THR A 86 12.40 7.48 5.85
C THR A 86 11.22 6.55 6.02
N THR A 87 10.04 7.07 6.37
CA THR A 87 8.85 6.26 6.70
C THR A 87 7.87 6.16 5.54
N LYS A 88 7.66 7.26 4.81
CA LYS A 88 6.70 7.40 3.71
C LYS A 88 7.41 7.89 2.44
N THR A 89 8.45 7.16 2.01
CA THR A 89 9.33 7.55 0.91
C THR A 89 8.58 7.73 -0.41
N LEU A 90 7.77 6.76 -0.84
CA LEU A 90 7.01 6.84 -2.10
C LEU A 90 6.09 8.06 -2.12
N GLN A 91 5.36 8.28 -1.03
CA GLN A 91 4.47 9.42 -0.91
C GLN A 91 5.25 10.74 -1.01
N SER A 92 6.32 10.88 -0.22
CA SER A 92 7.14 12.11 -0.24
C SER A 92 7.74 12.36 -1.62
N PHE A 93 8.12 11.30 -2.34
CA PHE A 93 8.59 11.38 -3.71
C PHE A 93 7.51 11.88 -4.67
N LEU A 94 6.31 11.29 -4.64
CA LEU A 94 5.21 11.70 -5.51
C LEU A 94 4.70 13.10 -5.17
N GLU A 95 4.74 13.53 -3.90
CA GLU A 95 4.45 14.91 -3.48
C GLU A 95 5.43 15.90 -4.13
N VAL A 96 6.73 15.58 -4.16
CA VAL A 96 7.74 16.42 -4.84
C VAL A 96 7.58 16.41 -6.36
N VAL A 97 7.28 15.24 -6.96
CA VAL A 97 7.02 15.14 -8.41
C VAL A 97 5.79 15.97 -8.80
N CYS A 98 4.71 15.90 -8.01
CA CYS A 98 3.52 16.72 -8.21
C CYS A 98 3.85 18.22 -8.08
N TRP A 99 4.50 18.63 -6.99
CA TRP A 99 4.88 20.02 -6.77
C TRP A 99 5.75 20.57 -7.91
N THR A 100 6.83 19.87 -8.26
CA THR A 100 7.75 20.29 -9.32
C THR A 100 7.10 20.32 -10.70
N SER A 101 6.30 19.32 -11.04
CA SER A 101 5.63 19.25 -12.35
C SER A 101 4.58 20.35 -12.51
N VAL A 102 3.77 20.62 -11.49
CA VAL A 102 2.77 21.69 -11.53
C VAL A 102 3.41 23.08 -11.54
N THR A 103 4.46 23.29 -10.74
CA THR A 103 5.24 24.55 -10.81
C THR A 103 5.84 24.74 -12.20
N TYR A 104 6.47 23.70 -12.77
CA TYR A 104 7.06 23.78 -14.10
C TYR A 104 6.01 24.03 -15.19
N ALA A 105 4.88 23.32 -15.15
CA ALA A 105 3.76 23.49 -16.06
C ALA A 105 3.19 24.91 -16.01
N THR A 106 2.99 25.44 -14.80
CA THR A 106 2.45 26.80 -14.59
C THR A 106 3.44 27.85 -15.09
N TYR A 107 4.73 27.68 -14.78
CA TYR A 107 5.77 28.58 -15.27
C TYR A 107 5.86 28.57 -16.80
N SER A 108 5.80 27.38 -17.42
CA SER A 108 5.85 27.23 -18.87
C SER A 108 4.70 27.92 -19.62
N LEU A 109 3.56 28.15 -18.97
CA LEU A 109 2.37 28.74 -19.59
C LEU A 109 2.17 30.22 -19.27
N TYR A 110 2.56 30.66 -18.08
CA TYR A 110 2.35 32.03 -17.62
C TYR A 110 3.64 32.88 -17.53
N ASP A 111 4.82 32.26 -17.62
CA ASP A 111 6.16 32.87 -17.48
C ASP A 111 6.35 33.72 -16.20
N ASP A 112 5.54 33.45 -15.18
CA ASP A 112 5.60 34.09 -13.88
C ASP A 112 6.02 33.07 -12.82
N ILE A 113 7.20 33.29 -12.25
CA ILE A 113 7.83 32.43 -11.24
C ILE A 113 7.04 32.47 -9.93
N LEU A 114 6.51 33.63 -9.53
CA LEU A 114 5.79 33.79 -8.27
C LEU A 114 4.46 33.05 -8.32
N LEU A 115 3.70 33.25 -9.41
CA LEU A 115 2.45 32.53 -9.66
C LEU A 115 2.69 31.01 -9.73
N ALA A 116 3.74 30.58 -10.43
CA ALA A 116 4.07 29.16 -10.57
C ALA A 116 4.41 28.50 -9.22
N LEU A 117 5.12 29.22 -8.34
CA LEU A 117 5.46 28.73 -7.01
C LEU A 117 4.22 28.71 -6.10
N GLU A 118 3.37 29.72 -6.17
CA GLU A 118 2.11 29.78 -5.40
C GLU A 118 1.16 28.63 -5.80
N VAL A 119 0.90 28.46 -7.10
CA VAL A 119 0.03 27.38 -7.60
C VAL A 119 0.62 26.01 -7.29
N GLY A 120 1.92 25.82 -7.52
CA GLY A 120 2.59 24.56 -7.21
C GLY A 120 2.52 24.22 -5.73
N THR A 121 2.83 25.17 -4.84
CA THR A 121 2.78 24.93 -3.39
C THR A 121 1.36 24.65 -2.90
N PHE A 122 0.35 25.33 -3.44
CA PHE A 122 -1.04 25.04 -3.13
C PHE A 122 -1.45 23.62 -3.54
N VAL A 123 -1.10 23.20 -4.76
CA VAL A 123 -1.44 21.86 -5.27
C VAL A 123 -0.65 20.77 -4.56
N GLY A 124 0.63 20.98 -4.29
CA GLY A 124 1.46 20.07 -3.51
C GLY A 124 0.92 19.88 -2.08
N ALA A 125 0.53 20.97 -1.41
CA ALA A 125 -0.11 20.90 -0.11
C ALA A 125 -1.45 20.15 -0.15
N MET A 126 -2.28 20.41 -1.17
CA MET A 126 -3.54 19.69 -1.38
C MET A 126 -3.31 18.19 -1.54
N MET A 127 -2.34 17.77 -2.35
CA MET A 127 -1.99 16.37 -2.52
C MET A 127 -1.55 15.72 -1.20
N SER A 128 -0.69 16.38 -0.42
CA SER A 128 -0.25 15.87 0.89
C SER A 128 -1.41 15.66 1.86
N ILE A 129 -2.40 16.55 1.86
CA ILE A 129 -3.59 16.43 2.70
C ILE A 129 -4.47 15.28 2.19
N CYS A 130 -4.76 15.25 0.88
CA CYS A 130 -5.62 14.23 0.28
C CYS A 130 -5.08 12.83 0.54
N ASP A 131 -3.77 12.63 0.43
CA ASP A 131 -3.17 11.33 0.67
C ASP A 131 -3.31 10.85 2.12
N GLU A 132 -3.10 11.75 3.09
CA GLU A 132 -3.27 11.42 4.51
C GLU A 132 -4.75 11.10 4.83
N ILE A 133 -5.69 11.88 4.29
CA ILE A 133 -7.13 11.64 4.48
C ILE A 133 -7.55 10.30 3.87
N VAL A 134 -7.15 10.02 2.63
CA VAL A 134 -7.48 8.76 1.95
C VAL A 134 -6.89 7.58 2.72
N LEU A 135 -5.64 7.66 3.15
CA LEU A 135 -4.99 6.59 3.90
C LEU A 135 -5.67 6.36 5.26
N GLN A 136 -6.04 7.44 5.97
CA GLN A 136 -6.78 7.34 7.23
C GLN A 136 -8.18 6.73 7.03
N PHE A 137 -8.88 7.15 5.97
CA PHE A 137 -10.20 6.61 5.62
C PHE A 137 -10.13 5.11 5.34
N VAL A 138 -9.16 4.67 4.53
CA VAL A 138 -8.93 3.27 4.20
C VAL A 138 -8.57 2.45 5.44
N ARG A 139 -7.68 2.96 6.29
CA ARG A 139 -7.35 2.32 7.57
C ARG A 139 -8.58 2.25 8.49
N GLY A 140 -9.44 3.26 8.46
CA GLY A 140 -10.72 3.28 9.17
C GLY A 140 -11.65 2.17 8.67
N LEU A 141 -11.87 2.07 7.36
CA LEU A 141 -12.66 1.00 6.74
C LEU A 141 -12.09 -0.39 7.06
N ALA A 142 -10.77 -0.57 6.95
CA ALA A 142 -10.12 -1.84 7.27
C ALA A 142 -10.35 -2.25 8.73
N ARG A 143 -10.30 -1.29 9.68
CA ARG A 143 -10.64 -1.54 11.09
C ARG A 143 -12.10 -1.91 11.28
N VAL A 144 -13.02 -1.21 10.61
CA VAL A 144 -14.45 -1.50 10.68
C VAL A 144 -14.74 -2.92 10.18
N ILE A 145 -14.18 -3.29 9.02
CA ILE A 145 -14.34 -4.64 8.45
C ILE A 145 -13.75 -5.68 9.41
N ARG A 146 -12.57 -5.42 9.98
CA ARG A 146 -11.93 -6.33 10.93
C ARG A 146 -12.76 -6.53 12.22
N ASN A 147 -13.41 -5.48 12.71
CA ASN A 147 -14.18 -5.53 13.95
C ASN A 147 -15.56 -6.18 13.77
N GLN A 148 -15.99 -6.47 12.53
CA GLN A 148 -17.20 -7.25 12.29
C GLN A 148 -16.97 -8.75 12.60
N PRO A 149 -17.98 -9.45 13.16
CA PRO A 149 -17.88 -10.88 13.43
C PRO A 149 -17.65 -11.65 12.11
N GLY A 150 -16.52 -12.34 11.99
CA GLY A 150 -16.11 -13.05 10.77
C GLY A 150 -15.39 -12.20 9.71
N GLY A 151 -15.23 -10.89 9.91
CA GLY A 151 -14.56 -10.01 8.95
C GLY A 151 -13.05 -10.26 8.82
N GLY A 152 -12.39 -10.66 9.91
CA GLY A 152 -10.99 -11.10 9.90
C GLY A 152 -10.77 -12.35 9.04
N ASP A 153 -11.67 -13.33 9.14
CA ASP A 153 -11.61 -14.55 8.32
C ASP A 153 -11.89 -14.25 6.84
N LEU A 154 -12.80 -13.31 6.55
CA LEU A 154 -13.09 -12.88 5.19
C LEU A 154 -11.90 -12.14 4.56
N LEU A 155 -11.27 -11.23 5.30
CA LEU A 155 -10.05 -10.54 4.87
C LEU A 155 -8.90 -11.54 4.62
N GLN A 156 -8.76 -12.54 5.50
CA GLN A 156 -7.78 -13.61 5.30
C GLN A 156 -8.11 -14.46 4.06
N ARG A 157 -9.38 -14.79 3.82
CA ARG A 157 -9.83 -15.51 2.61
C ARG A 157 -9.59 -14.72 1.34
N LEU A 158 -9.73 -13.39 1.37
CA LEU A 158 -9.38 -12.50 0.25
C LEU A 158 -7.87 -12.33 0.05
N GLY A 159 -7.05 -12.94 0.92
CA GLY A 159 -5.59 -12.89 0.84
C GLY A 159 -4.99 -11.60 1.40
N PHE A 160 -5.68 -10.89 2.30
CA PHE A 160 -5.07 -9.79 3.05
C PHE A 160 -4.30 -10.32 4.26
N ASP A 161 -3.20 -9.63 4.58
CA ASP A 161 -2.44 -9.92 5.78
C ASP A 161 -3.20 -9.40 7.02
N VAL A 162 -3.83 -10.32 7.75
CA VAL A 162 -4.52 -10.04 9.01
C VAL A 162 -3.69 -10.63 10.15
N PRO A 163 -3.02 -9.80 10.97
CA PRO A 163 -2.20 -10.30 12.07
C PRO A 163 -3.10 -10.95 13.13
N LYS A 164 -2.94 -12.27 13.33
CA LYS A 164 -3.78 -13.06 14.26
C LYS A 164 -3.53 -12.79 15.74
N ASN A 165 -2.38 -12.21 16.12
CA ASN A 165 -1.90 -12.17 17.50
C ASN A 165 -1.57 -10.76 18.05
N GLY A 166 -2.27 -9.71 17.64
CA GLY A 166 -2.01 -8.35 18.14
C GLY A 166 -0.64 -7.76 17.73
N LYS A 167 0.12 -8.47 16.89
CA LYS A 167 1.27 -7.88 16.18
C LYS A 167 0.73 -6.79 15.24
N ALA A 168 1.41 -5.66 15.18
CA ALA A 168 1.06 -4.61 14.23
C ALA A 168 1.06 -5.20 12.80
N PRO A 169 0.12 -4.78 11.93
CA PRO A 169 0.19 -5.12 10.50
C PRO A 169 1.61 -4.81 10.00
N THR A 170 2.25 -5.71 9.26
CA THR A 170 3.59 -5.43 8.75
C THR A 170 3.48 -4.24 7.79
N ASP A 171 4.20 -3.15 8.10
CA ASP A 171 4.05 -1.83 7.46
C ASP A 171 4.61 -1.78 6.02
N GLY A 172 4.61 -2.90 5.29
CA GLY A 172 5.18 -3.01 3.95
C GLY A 172 6.68 -2.68 3.86
N GLN A 173 7.36 -2.49 5.00
CA GLN A 173 8.75 -2.02 5.09
C GLN A 173 9.73 -2.93 4.34
N GLU A 174 9.39 -4.21 4.25
CA GLU A 174 10.19 -5.22 3.58
C GLU A 174 10.24 -5.03 2.05
N ILE A 175 9.24 -4.38 1.44
CA ILE A 175 9.13 -4.18 -0.03
C ILE A 175 9.36 -2.71 -0.41
N VAL A 176 9.91 -1.89 0.49
CA VAL A 176 10.03 -0.43 0.28
C VAL A 176 10.81 -0.10 -0.99
N LEU A 177 11.87 -0.84 -1.30
CA LEU A 177 12.70 -0.56 -2.47
C LEU A 177 11.93 -0.79 -3.77
N LEU A 178 11.33 -1.98 -3.93
CA LEU A 178 10.58 -2.31 -5.15
C LEU A 178 9.33 -1.45 -5.27
N LYS A 179 8.60 -1.24 -4.16
CA LYS A 179 7.42 -0.36 -4.10
C LYS A 179 7.77 1.05 -4.59
N ASN A 180 8.81 1.66 -4.02
CA ASN A 180 9.21 3.01 -4.36
C ASN A 180 9.67 3.12 -5.82
N LEU A 181 10.42 2.14 -6.31
CA LEU A 181 10.95 2.15 -7.67
C LEU A 181 9.82 2.03 -8.71
N VAL A 182 8.95 1.04 -8.57
CA VAL A 182 7.88 0.76 -9.54
C VAL A 182 6.84 1.88 -9.55
N PHE A 183 6.29 2.22 -8.39
CA PHE A 183 5.25 3.24 -8.30
C PHE A 183 5.80 4.66 -8.45
N GLY A 184 7.06 4.90 -8.07
CA GLY A 184 7.74 6.16 -8.35
C GLY A 184 7.94 6.36 -9.86
N TYR A 185 8.40 5.32 -10.57
CA TYR A 185 8.54 5.36 -12.02
C TYR A 185 7.19 5.57 -12.72
N PHE A 186 6.16 4.79 -12.36
CA PHE A 186 4.82 4.97 -12.91
C PHE A 186 4.24 6.35 -12.60
N GLY A 187 4.50 6.91 -11.42
CA GLY A 187 4.12 8.28 -11.09
C GLY A 187 4.73 9.29 -12.05
N VAL A 188 6.03 9.21 -12.31
CA VAL A 188 6.72 10.14 -13.23
C VAL A 188 6.22 9.97 -14.67
N VAL A 189 6.07 8.72 -15.15
CA VAL A 189 5.56 8.43 -16.50
C VAL A 189 4.12 8.91 -16.66
N ALA A 190 3.27 8.72 -15.65
CA ALA A 190 1.89 9.20 -15.68
C ALA A 190 1.83 10.73 -15.73
N VAL A 191 2.63 11.42 -14.92
CA VAL A 191 2.69 12.89 -14.93
C VAL A 191 3.16 13.41 -16.29
N ARG A 192 4.18 12.77 -16.88
CA ARG A 192 4.61 13.09 -18.25
C ARG A 192 3.48 12.90 -19.25
N SER A 193 2.80 11.76 -19.21
CA SER A 193 1.67 11.46 -20.10
C SER A 193 0.52 12.45 -19.92
N LEU A 194 0.22 12.86 -18.68
CA LEU A 194 -0.78 13.88 -18.39
C LEU A 194 -0.41 15.22 -19.01
N TRP A 195 0.85 15.62 -18.95
CA TRP A 195 1.32 16.87 -19.55
C TRP A 195 1.23 16.86 -21.08
N GLU A 196 1.56 15.72 -21.71
CA GLU A 196 1.46 15.57 -23.17
C GLU A 196 0.01 15.63 -23.67
N ASN A 197 -0.96 15.18 -22.87
CA ASN A 197 -2.38 15.12 -23.25
C ASN A 197 -3.21 16.33 -22.79
N PHE A 198 -2.87 16.97 -21.66
CA PHE A 198 -3.65 18.05 -21.07
C PHE A 198 -2.80 19.30 -20.89
N GLN A 199 -3.05 20.31 -21.74
CA GLN A 199 -2.35 21.61 -21.68
C GLN A 199 -3.02 22.64 -20.76
N ASP A 200 -4.18 22.32 -20.16
CA ASP A 200 -4.81 23.17 -19.14
C ASP A 200 -4.19 22.89 -17.76
N VAL A 201 -3.54 23.90 -17.17
CA VAL A 201 -2.89 23.84 -15.85
C VAL A 201 -3.85 23.34 -14.77
N LYS A 202 -5.12 23.74 -14.80
CA LYS A 202 -6.08 23.39 -13.75
C LYS A 202 -6.39 21.90 -13.77
N ILE A 203 -6.65 21.37 -14.97
CA ILE A 203 -6.94 19.95 -15.20
C ILE A 203 -5.69 19.12 -14.92
N PHE A 204 -4.53 19.58 -15.42
CA PHE A 204 -3.25 18.93 -15.18
C PHE A 204 -2.90 18.85 -13.68
N ALA A 205 -3.06 19.94 -12.95
CA ALA A 205 -2.80 20.00 -11.51
C ALA A 205 -3.72 19.05 -10.72
N LEU A 206 -5.03 19.06 -11.02
CA LEU A 206 -5.99 18.19 -10.38
C LEU A 206 -5.71 16.71 -10.67
N LEU A 207 -5.50 16.36 -11.94
CA LEU A 207 -5.21 14.98 -12.35
C LEU A 207 -3.89 14.49 -11.75
N THR A 208 -2.85 15.32 -11.75
CA THR A 208 -1.55 14.97 -11.16
C THR A 208 -1.68 14.68 -9.66
N ALA A 209 -2.42 15.51 -8.93
CA ALA A 209 -2.69 15.27 -7.51
C ALA A 209 -3.50 13.97 -7.30
N CYS A 210 -4.57 13.75 -8.07
CA CYS A 210 -5.39 12.54 -7.99
C CYS A 210 -4.59 11.27 -8.33
N THR A 211 -3.77 11.31 -9.38
CA THR A 211 -2.90 10.20 -9.80
C THR A 211 -1.85 9.89 -8.75
N GLY A 212 -1.25 10.90 -8.13
CA GLY A 212 -0.32 10.73 -7.02
C GLY A 212 -0.94 10.00 -5.84
N VAL A 213 -2.12 10.44 -5.38
CA VAL A 213 -2.87 9.79 -4.29
C VAL A 213 -3.28 8.36 -4.68
N ALA A 214 -3.74 8.15 -5.92
CA ALA A 214 -4.12 6.84 -6.41
C ALA A 214 -2.93 5.86 -6.38
N PHE A 215 -1.74 6.29 -6.81
CA PHE A 215 -0.55 5.42 -6.78
C PHE A 215 -0.07 5.10 -5.38
N VAL A 216 -0.07 6.07 -4.45
CA VAL A 216 0.25 5.77 -3.05
C VAL A 216 -0.74 4.76 -2.48
N PHE A 217 -2.04 4.99 -2.70
CA PHE A 217 -3.09 4.09 -2.26
C PHE A 217 -2.92 2.68 -2.84
N THR A 218 -2.73 2.55 -4.16
CA THR A 218 -2.52 1.26 -4.82
C THR A 218 -1.26 0.58 -4.32
N ALA A 219 -0.18 1.31 -4.06
CA ALA A 219 1.06 0.76 -3.53
C ALA A 219 0.88 0.19 -2.12
N GLU A 220 0.20 0.92 -1.24
CA GLU A 220 -0.14 0.43 0.10
C GLU A 220 -1.08 -0.78 0.04
N PHE A 221 -2.06 -0.76 -0.85
CA PHE A 221 -2.96 -1.88 -1.09
C PHE A 221 -2.19 -3.14 -1.55
N PHE A 222 -1.23 -3.00 -2.47
CA PHE A 222 -0.39 -4.10 -2.95
C PHE A 222 0.53 -4.65 -1.86
N CYS A 223 0.98 -3.82 -0.91
CA CYS A 223 1.74 -4.29 0.24
C CYS A 223 0.89 -5.09 1.23
N LEU A 224 -0.40 -4.75 1.36
CA LEU A 224 -1.34 -5.44 2.25
C LEU A 224 -1.86 -6.75 1.65
N TRP A 225 -1.90 -6.85 0.32
CA TRP A 225 -2.37 -8.05 -0.38
C TRP A 225 -1.26 -9.11 -0.49
N LEU A 226 -1.45 -10.26 0.16
CA LEU A 226 -0.45 -11.33 0.29
C LEU A 226 0.12 -11.84 -1.04
N PRO A 227 -0.68 -12.06 -2.11
CA PRO A 227 -0.13 -12.53 -3.38
C PRO A 227 0.88 -11.53 -3.97
N THR A 228 0.51 -10.25 -4.02
CA THR A 228 1.38 -9.19 -4.54
C THR A 228 2.57 -8.93 -3.62
N ARG A 229 2.38 -9.04 -2.29
CA ARG A 229 3.47 -8.97 -1.32
C ARG A 229 4.52 -10.07 -1.56
N ARG A 230 4.11 -11.31 -1.80
CA ARG A 230 5.02 -12.43 -2.12
C ARG A 230 5.80 -12.19 -3.42
N VAL A 231 5.11 -11.74 -4.45
CA VAL A 231 5.71 -11.35 -5.74
C VAL A 231 6.76 -10.26 -5.51
N GLY A 232 6.40 -9.22 -4.76
CA GLY A 232 7.28 -8.09 -4.48
C GLY A 232 8.52 -8.46 -3.67
N LEU A 233 8.38 -9.29 -2.64
CA LEU A 233 9.53 -9.80 -1.87
C LEU A 233 10.45 -10.65 -2.70
N THR A 234 9.89 -11.56 -3.51
CA THR A 234 10.68 -12.42 -4.40
C THR A 234 11.48 -11.56 -5.36
N LEU A 235 10.83 -10.63 -6.06
CA LEU A 235 11.51 -9.74 -7.01
C LEU A 235 12.58 -8.89 -6.32
N GLN A 236 12.27 -8.26 -5.20
CA GLN A 236 13.25 -7.46 -4.45
C GLN A 236 14.43 -8.32 -3.98
N SER A 237 14.18 -9.55 -3.52
CA SER A 237 15.22 -10.52 -3.13
C SER A 237 16.13 -10.87 -4.31
N ARG A 238 15.57 -11.09 -5.50
CA ARG A 238 16.34 -11.36 -6.73
C ARG A 238 17.28 -10.21 -7.09
N PHE A 239 16.83 -8.96 -6.99
CA PHE A 239 17.64 -7.77 -7.30
C PHE A 239 18.63 -7.36 -6.19
N THR A 240 18.27 -7.49 -4.92
CA THR A 240 19.09 -6.97 -3.81
C THR A 240 20.12 -7.98 -3.31
N LYS A 241 19.84 -9.27 -3.41
CA LYS A 241 20.69 -10.35 -2.87
C LYS A 241 21.35 -11.18 -3.98
N VAL A 242 21.76 -10.55 -5.08
CA VAL A 242 22.34 -11.22 -6.27
C VAL A 242 23.46 -12.21 -5.91
N ARG A 243 24.40 -11.81 -5.04
CA ARG A 243 25.52 -12.68 -4.64
C ARG A 243 25.06 -13.95 -3.94
N SER A 244 24.10 -13.84 -3.02
CA SER A 244 23.55 -14.99 -2.29
C SER A 244 22.75 -15.90 -3.23
N ASN A 245 21.97 -15.30 -4.14
CA ASN A 245 21.22 -16.05 -5.15
C ASN A 245 22.13 -16.82 -6.09
N TRP A 246 23.26 -16.24 -6.50
CA TRP A 246 24.22 -16.92 -7.37
C TRP A 246 24.93 -18.08 -6.67
N GLN A 247 25.22 -17.95 -5.38
CA GLN A 247 25.85 -19.00 -4.58
C GLN A 247 24.91 -20.18 -4.31
N ASN A 248 23.64 -19.90 -4.00
CA ASN A 248 22.67 -20.93 -3.64
C ASN A 248 21.93 -21.52 -4.85
N HIS A 249 21.71 -20.72 -5.90
CA HIS A 249 20.89 -21.06 -7.06
C HIS A 249 21.53 -20.58 -8.37
N GLY A 250 22.77 -21.00 -8.62
CA GLY A 250 23.56 -20.57 -9.79
C GLY A 250 22.91 -20.89 -11.13
N LEU A 251 22.43 -22.13 -11.34
CA LEU A 251 21.81 -22.54 -12.62
C LEU A 251 20.52 -21.77 -12.92
N ARG A 252 19.65 -21.59 -11.92
CA ARG A 252 18.43 -20.79 -12.05
C ARG A 252 18.75 -19.35 -12.42
N SER A 253 19.66 -18.72 -11.69
CA SER A 253 20.05 -17.33 -11.93
C SER A 253 20.69 -17.15 -13.32
N LEU A 254 21.44 -18.15 -13.79
CA LEU A 254 22.00 -18.18 -15.14
C LEU A 254 20.89 -18.21 -16.20
N ILE A 255 19.88 -19.07 -16.04
CA ILE A 255 18.73 -19.14 -16.96
C ILE A 255 17.95 -17.81 -16.97
N GLU A 256 17.72 -17.21 -15.80
CA GLU A 256 17.03 -15.91 -15.69
C GLU A 256 17.79 -14.81 -16.46
N ILE A 257 19.12 -14.72 -16.30
CA ILE A 257 19.96 -13.75 -17.03
C ILE A 257 20.02 -14.06 -18.53
N LEU A 258 20.18 -15.33 -18.92
CA LEU A 258 20.18 -15.70 -20.34
C LEU A 258 18.85 -15.37 -21.00
N CYS A 259 17.73 -15.64 -20.32
CA CYS A 259 16.42 -15.30 -20.85
C CYS A 259 16.27 -13.78 -21.01
N TRP A 260 16.75 -12.99 -20.04
CA TRP A 260 16.78 -11.54 -20.14
C TRP A 260 17.64 -11.04 -21.33
N ILE A 261 18.85 -11.56 -21.50
CA ILE A 261 19.75 -11.19 -22.60
C ILE A 261 19.15 -11.55 -23.96
N LEU A 262 18.63 -12.79 -24.10
CA LEU A 262 18.07 -13.29 -25.35
C LEU A 262 16.79 -12.53 -25.73
N SER A 263 15.89 -12.31 -24.77
CA SER A 263 14.66 -11.55 -25.01
C SER A 263 14.95 -10.08 -25.34
N THR A 264 15.85 -9.42 -24.60
CA THR A 264 16.25 -8.03 -24.88
C THR A 264 16.89 -7.91 -26.25
N SER A 265 17.79 -8.84 -26.62
CA SER A 265 18.45 -8.83 -27.93
C SER A 265 17.46 -9.08 -29.07
N TYR A 266 16.50 -9.98 -28.87
CA TYR A 266 15.44 -10.25 -29.83
C TYR A 266 14.55 -9.02 -30.06
N PHE A 267 14.09 -8.36 -28.99
CA PHE A 267 13.29 -7.15 -29.10
C PHE A 267 14.09 -5.99 -29.69
N TYR A 268 15.39 -5.88 -29.39
CA TYR A 268 16.24 -4.85 -29.98
C TYR A 268 16.40 -5.04 -31.50
N TYR A 269 16.60 -6.29 -31.94
CA TYR A 269 16.66 -6.61 -33.36
C TYR A 269 15.33 -6.35 -34.06
N SER A 270 14.20 -6.56 -33.39
CA SER A 270 12.87 -6.36 -33.98
C SER A 270 12.42 -4.90 -34.04
N SER A 271 12.82 -4.08 -33.08
CA SER A 271 12.27 -2.74 -32.89
C SER A 271 13.27 -1.61 -33.17
N GLU A 272 14.56 -1.93 -33.26
CA GLU A 272 15.70 -0.97 -33.37
C GLU A 272 15.81 0.04 -32.19
N ASP A 273 14.82 0.07 -31.29
CA ASP A 273 14.77 0.90 -30.10
C ASP A 273 15.28 0.17 -28.85
N PHE A 274 16.43 0.62 -28.33
CA PHE A 274 17.05 0.03 -27.15
C PHE A 274 16.18 0.13 -25.89
N TRP A 275 15.54 1.28 -25.65
CA TRP A 275 14.77 1.50 -24.42
C TRP A 275 13.51 0.62 -24.36
N TRP A 276 12.81 0.48 -25.48
CA TRP A 276 11.64 -0.39 -25.56
C TRP A 276 12.04 -1.87 -25.43
N ALA A 277 13.12 -2.27 -26.10
CA ALA A 277 13.65 -3.63 -25.99
C ALA A 277 14.08 -3.99 -24.56
N PHE A 278 14.73 -3.06 -23.86
CA PHE A 278 15.11 -3.23 -22.45
C PHE A 278 13.87 -3.40 -21.56
N GLN A 279 12.85 -2.55 -21.73
CA GLN A 279 11.59 -2.66 -20.95
C GLN A 279 10.92 -4.02 -21.16
N MET A 280 10.74 -4.45 -22.41
CA MET A 280 10.11 -5.73 -22.73
C MET A 280 10.95 -6.92 -22.26
N GLY A 281 12.27 -6.85 -22.41
CA GLY A 281 13.19 -7.86 -21.89
C GLY A 281 13.11 -7.99 -20.37
N THR A 282 13.08 -6.87 -19.64
CA THR A 282 12.91 -6.90 -18.17
C THR A 282 11.56 -7.49 -17.75
N LEU A 283 10.48 -7.25 -18.50
CA LEU A 283 9.17 -7.85 -18.23
C LEU A 283 9.21 -9.38 -18.38
N VAL A 284 9.84 -9.88 -19.44
CA VAL A 284 10.06 -11.32 -19.64
C VAL A 284 10.89 -11.91 -18.50
N ALA A 285 11.98 -11.23 -18.11
CA ALA A 285 12.82 -11.70 -17.01
C ALA A 285 12.06 -11.76 -15.68
N VAL A 286 11.23 -10.75 -15.38
CA VAL A 286 10.33 -10.77 -14.22
C VAL A 286 9.40 -11.97 -14.28
N GLY A 287 8.80 -12.25 -15.45
CA GLY A 287 7.94 -13.41 -15.66
C GLY A 287 8.67 -14.73 -15.36
N VAL A 288 9.89 -14.89 -15.87
CA VAL A 288 10.71 -16.09 -15.64
C VAL A 288 11.14 -16.23 -14.19
N SER A 289 11.54 -15.13 -13.54
CA SER A 289 11.91 -15.15 -12.12
C SER A 289 10.72 -15.55 -11.23
N LEU A 290 9.50 -15.15 -11.59
CA LEU A 290 8.27 -15.54 -10.90
C LEU A 290 7.87 -17.00 -11.18
N SER A 291 7.97 -17.46 -12.43
CA SER A 291 7.66 -18.86 -12.79
C SER A 291 8.66 -19.84 -12.18
N SER A 292 9.90 -19.41 -11.95
CA SER A 292 10.93 -20.25 -11.34
C SER A 292 10.72 -20.46 -9.82
N GLY A 293 9.71 -19.84 -9.22
CA GLY A 293 9.26 -20.11 -7.85
C GLY A 293 9.30 -18.86 -6.96
N LEU A 294 8.28 -18.73 -6.10
CA LEU A 294 8.14 -17.64 -5.13
C LEU A 294 8.88 -17.96 -3.83
N ASP A 295 9.53 -16.95 -3.25
CA ASP A 295 10.22 -17.10 -1.97
C ASP A 295 9.19 -17.28 -0.82
N HIS A 296 9.53 -18.13 0.15
CA HIS A 296 8.65 -18.47 1.27
C HIS A 296 8.55 -17.31 2.27
N LEU A 297 7.32 -16.92 2.64
CA LEU A 297 7.08 -15.99 3.75
C LEU A 297 7.30 -16.71 5.07
N VAL A 298 8.22 -16.22 5.92
CA VAL A 298 8.56 -16.85 7.21
C VAL A 298 7.40 -16.74 8.23
N ASP A 299 6.45 -15.82 8.02
CA ASP A 299 5.39 -15.49 9.00
C ASP A 299 4.04 -16.20 8.78
N ILE A 300 3.90 -17.07 7.77
CA ILE A 300 2.63 -17.76 7.49
C ILE A 300 2.78 -19.26 7.67
N ASP A 301 2.12 -19.78 8.72
CA ASP A 301 2.00 -21.20 9.01
C ASP A 301 1.48 -21.96 7.77
N VAL A 302 2.35 -22.79 7.21
CA VAL A 302 2.22 -23.44 5.89
C VAL A 302 1.03 -24.40 5.85
N ASN A 303 0.61 -24.92 7.01
CA ASN A 303 -0.37 -25.99 7.11
C ASN A 303 -1.81 -25.58 6.72
N TRP A 304 -2.11 -24.28 6.65
CA TRP A 304 -3.45 -23.77 6.31
C TRP A 304 -3.56 -23.16 4.91
N THR A 305 -2.45 -22.72 4.29
CA THR A 305 -2.50 -22.02 3.00
C THR A 305 -2.49 -22.96 1.80
N GLU A 306 -1.86 -24.14 1.90
CA GLU A 306 -1.95 -25.16 0.83
C GLU A 306 -3.40 -25.65 0.64
N ASN A 307 -4.16 -25.82 1.72
CA ASN A 307 -5.57 -26.25 1.66
C ASN A 307 -6.53 -25.17 1.10
N LEU A 308 -6.22 -23.88 1.30
CA LEU A 308 -7.09 -22.77 0.85
C LEU A 308 -6.80 -22.32 -0.59
N ALA A 309 -5.52 -22.31 -1.00
CA ALA A 309 -5.15 -21.96 -2.37
C ALA A 309 -5.59 -23.04 -3.38
N TYR A 310 -5.54 -24.32 -2.98
CA TYR A 310 -6.14 -25.41 -3.77
C TYR A 310 -7.67 -25.33 -3.78
N GLY A 311 -8.32 -25.05 -2.65
CA GLY A 311 -9.78 -24.97 -2.56
C GLY A 311 -10.41 -23.85 -3.41
N PHE A 312 -9.84 -22.64 -3.40
CA PHE A 312 -10.36 -21.52 -4.20
C PHE A 312 -10.09 -21.71 -5.70
N CYS A 313 -8.91 -22.22 -6.07
CA CYS A 313 -8.61 -22.49 -7.48
C CYS A 313 -9.44 -23.66 -8.03
N ASP A 314 -9.72 -24.71 -7.26
CA ASP A 314 -10.56 -25.83 -7.73
C ASP A 314 -12.03 -25.44 -7.89
N GLU A 315 -12.57 -24.56 -7.04
CA GLU A 315 -13.96 -24.07 -7.19
C GLU A 315 -14.15 -23.14 -8.40
N VAL A 316 -13.11 -22.39 -8.79
CA VAL A 316 -13.15 -21.45 -9.93
C VAL A 316 -12.62 -22.06 -11.24
N ALA A 317 -11.75 -23.09 -11.17
CA ALA A 317 -11.15 -23.74 -12.34
C ALA A 317 -12.12 -24.55 -13.19
N LEU A 318 -13.33 -24.84 -12.67
CA LEU A 318 -14.32 -25.61 -13.42
C LEU A 318 -14.95 -24.84 -14.58
N ASP A 319 -14.90 -23.50 -14.60
CA ASP A 319 -15.67 -22.69 -15.56
C ASP A 319 -14.84 -21.81 -16.52
N ASP A 320 -13.53 -21.65 -16.33
CA ASP A 320 -12.73 -20.71 -17.14
C ASP A 320 -11.66 -21.38 -18.05
N SER A 321 -11.63 -20.95 -19.32
CA SER A 321 -10.75 -21.48 -20.37
C SER A 321 -9.27 -21.19 -20.10
N PHE A 322 -9.00 -20.08 -19.40
CA PHE A 322 -7.65 -19.65 -19.05
C PHE A 322 -7.04 -20.51 -17.94
N MET A 323 -7.87 -20.98 -17.00
CA MET A 323 -7.44 -21.85 -15.90
C MET A 323 -7.12 -23.27 -16.36
N LYS A 324 -7.78 -23.77 -17.42
CA LYS A 324 -7.37 -25.01 -18.10
C LYS A 324 -5.96 -24.91 -18.68
N LEU A 325 -5.61 -23.76 -19.26
CA LEU A 325 -4.29 -23.51 -19.81
C LEU A 325 -3.22 -23.39 -18.71
N ALA A 326 -3.55 -22.72 -17.59
CA ALA A 326 -2.69 -22.66 -16.41
C ALA A 326 -2.46 -24.05 -15.78
N GLY A 327 -3.50 -24.87 -15.64
CA GLY A 327 -3.37 -26.26 -15.16
C GLY A 327 -2.55 -27.15 -16.10
N LEU A 328 -2.60 -26.88 -17.41
CA LEU A 328 -1.78 -27.58 -18.40
C LEU A 328 -0.31 -27.14 -18.27
N LEU A 329 -0.03 -25.85 -18.06
CA LEU A 329 1.30 -25.33 -17.78
C LEU A 329 1.91 -25.92 -16.50
N VAL A 330 1.12 -26.06 -15.43
CA VAL A 330 1.58 -26.70 -14.18
C VAL A 330 1.89 -28.19 -14.38
N LYS A 331 1.09 -28.92 -15.16
CA LYS A 331 1.41 -30.32 -15.53
C LYS A 331 2.68 -30.43 -16.38
N VAL A 332 2.90 -29.48 -17.29
CA VAL A 332 4.12 -29.41 -18.11
C VAL A 332 5.33 -29.11 -17.23
N GLN A 333 5.20 -28.19 -16.27
CA GLN A 333 6.25 -27.87 -15.31
C GLN A 333 6.65 -29.10 -14.47
N HIS A 334 5.68 -29.81 -13.89
CA HIS A 334 5.98 -31.03 -13.12
C HIS A 334 6.60 -32.14 -13.98
N SER A 335 6.21 -32.24 -15.25
CA SER A 335 6.81 -33.20 -16.20
C SER A 335 8.27 -32.83 -16.53
N LEU A 336 8.57 -31.54 -16.68
CA LEU A 336 9.92 -31.03 -16.89
C LEU A 336 10.81 -31.20 -15.66
N GLU A 337 10.29 -30.98 -14.45
CA GLU A 337 10.99 -31.23 -13.19
C GLU A 337 11.30 -32.72 -12.99
N ALA A 338 10.37 -33.60 -13.34
CA ALA A 338 10.60 -35.04 -13.32
C ALA A 338 11.67 -35.47 -14.34
N PHE A 339 11.61 -34.91 -15.55
CA PHE A 339 12.61 -35.16 -16.59
C PHE A 339 14.00 -34.66 -16.18
N GLY A 340 14.09 -33.46 -15.60
CA GLY A 340 15.34 -32.89 -15.09
C GLY A 340 16.00 -33.78 -14.03
N ARG A 341 15.21 -34.33 -13.10
CA ARG A 341 15.70 -35.28 -12.09
C ARG A 341 16.19 -36.60 -12.67
N VAL A 342 15.55 -37.09 -13.74
CA VAL A 342 16.01 -38.29 -14.45
C VAL A 342 17.33 -38.03 -15.18
N VAL A 343 17.46 -36.87 -15.84
CA VAL A 343 18.71 -36.47 -16.52
C VAL A 343 19.85 -36.27 -15.52
N GLU A 344 19.57 -35.67 -14.36
CA GLU A 344 20.55 -35.48 -13.30
C GLU A 344 21.02 -36.82 -12.72
N MET A 345 20.10 -37.76 -12.50
CA MET A 345 20.43 -39.11 -12.03
C MET A 345 21.27 -39.89 -13.05
N GLU A 346 20.95 -39.77 -14.33
CA GLU A 346 21.72 -40.43 -15.40
C GLU A 346 23.10 -39.78 -15.59
N ALA A 347 23.21 -38.46 -15.43
CA ALA A 347 24.48 -37.75 -15.46
C ALA A 347 25.39 -38.14 -14.27
N MET A 348 24.82 -38.32 -13.08
CA MET A 348 25.58 -38.83 -11.93
C MET A 348 26.04 -40.28 -12.14
N ASN A 349 25.18 -41.14 -12.69
CA ASN A 349 25.51 -42.54 -12.99
C ASN A 349 26.62 -42.67 -14.06
N MET A 350 26.61 -41.80 -15.08
CA MET A 350 27.71 -41.72 -16.04
C MET A 350 29.02 -41.27 -15.38
N TYR A 351 28.96 -40.30 -14.46
CA TYR A 351 30.15 -39.79 -13.77
C TYR A 351 30.79 -40.84 -12.86
N GLU A 352 30.00 -41.68 -12.21
CA GLU A 352 30.47 -42.80 -11.37
C GLU A 352 31.11 -43.92 -12.22
N ASN A 353 30.54 -44.23 -13.39
CA ASN A 353 31.08 -45.25 -14.31
C ASN A 353 32.33 -44.82 -15.10
N PHE A 354 32.70 -43.54 -15.10
CA PHE A 354 33.97 -43.07 -15.68
C PHE A 354 35.16 -43.18 -14.69
N GLY A 355 34.91 -43.59 -13.45
CA GLY A 355 35.91 -43.74 -12.38
C GLY A 355 36.43 -45.16 -12.15
N GLU A 356 35.90 -46.17 -12.85
CA GLU A 356 36.46 -47.53 -12.99
C GLU A 356 37.14 -47.69 -14.35
#